data_AF-A0A0D0DRE7-F1
#
_entry.id   AF-A0A0D0DRE7-F1
#
_cell.length_a   1.000
_cell.length_b   1.000
_cell.length_c   1.000
_cell.angle_alpha   90.00
_cell.angle_beta   90.00
_cell.angle_gamma   90.00
#
_symmetry.space_group_name_H-M   'P 1'
#
loop_
_entity.id
_entity.type
_entity.pdbx_description
1 polymer ?
#
loop_
_entity_poly.entity_id
_entity_poly.type
_entity_poly.pdbx_seq_one_letter_code
_entity_poly.pdbx_strand_id
1 'polypeptide(L)' 'PCLWQLKVAKALLKGDKDVLCTAGTGMGKTLGFWMPLLFRPDGIQMVVTPLNLLGKQNATSLAKAGIRAITISSET' A
#
# COMPACT_ATOMS: atom_id res chain seq x y z
N PRO A 1 -4.71 2.60 13.60
CA PRO A 1 -3.31 2.40 13.16
C PRO A 1 -2.37 2.47 14.36
N CYS A 2 -1.31 1.67 14.40
CA CYS A 2 -0.31 1.69 15.47
C CYS A 2 0.87 2.62 15.11
N LEU A 3 1.70 2.95 16.10
CA LEU A 3 2.74 3.98 15.97
C LEU A 3 3.71 3.74 14.81
N TRP A 4 4.13 2.49 14.58
CA TRP A 4 5.09 2.20 13.51
C TRP A 4 4.47 2.34 12.11
N GLN A 5 3.18 2.03 11.93
CA GLN A 5 2.47 2.26 10.66
C GLN A 5 2.44 3.74 10.33
N LEU A 6 2.19 4.59 11.33
CA LEU A 6 2.20 6.06 11.17
C LEU A 6 3.61 6.57 10.82
N LYS A 7 4.66 6.01 11.41
CA LYS A 7 6.05 6.37 11.08
C LYS A 7 6.39 6.04 9.62
N VAL A 8 6.00 4.86 9.15
CA VAL A 8 6.18 4.45 7.75
C VAL A 8 5.41 5.38 6.81
N ALA A 9 4.12 5.61 7.08
CA ALA A 9 3.29 6.49 6.25
C ALA A 9 3.87 7.92 6.18
N LYS A 10 4.31 8.47 7.31
CA LYS A 10 4.94 9.80 7.35
C LYS A 10 6.24 9.86 6.54
N ALA A 11 7.08 8.83 6.62
CA ALA A 11 8.31 8.76 5.83
C ALA A 11 8.01 8.69 4.33
N LEU A 12 7.06 7.86 3.92
CA LEU A 12 6.61 7.76 2.52
C LEU A 12 6.01 9.08 2.00
N LEU A 13 5.22 9.76 2.83
CA LEU A 13 4.64 11.07 2.48
C LEU A 13 5.68 12.19 2.40
N LYS A 14 6.75 12.12 3.19
CA LYS A 14 7.87 13.06 3.10
C LYS A 14 8.63 12.89 1.79
N GLY A 15 8.84 11.65 1.36
CA GLY A 15 9.38 11.33 0.03
C GLY A 15 10.81 11.79 -0.21
N ASP A 16 11.59 12.03 0.85
CA ASP A 16 12.97 12.50 0.78
C ASP A 16 14.00 11.36 0.87
N LYS A 17 13.56 10.12 1.16
CA LYS A 17 14.40 8.94 1.36
C LYS A 17 13.65 7.65 1.01
N ASP A 18 14.41 6.59 0.73
CA ASP A 18 13.89 5.23 0.64
C ASP A 18 13.56 4.69 2.04
N VAL A 19 12.51 3.86 2.12
CA VAL A 19 11.98 3.33 3.38
C VAL A 19 11.95 1.81 3.36
N LEU A 20 12.71 1.18 4.27
CA LEU A 20 12.62 -0.25 4.55
C LEU A 20 11.79 -0.50 5.82
N CYS A 21 10.72 -1.27 5.69
CA CYS A 21 9.85 -1.64 6.82
C CYS A 21 9.88 -3.16 7.04
N THR A 22 10.42 -3.60 8.17
CA THR A 22 10.40 -5.01 8.60
C THR A 22 9.31 -5.23 9.66
N ALA A 23 8.37 -6.12 9.37
CA ALA A 23 7.33 -6.53 10.30
C ALA A 23 6.85 -7.95 9.96
N GLY A 24 6.43 -8.69 10.97
CA GLY A 24 5.88 -10.05 10.83
C GLY A 24 4.60 -10.11 10.00
N THR A 25 4.26 -11.29 9.51
CA THR A 25 2.97 -11.57 8.86
C THR A 25 1.83 -11.33 9.86
N GLY A 26 0.69 -10.83 9.38
CA GLY A 26 -0.45 -10.49 10.24
C GLY A 26 -0.32 -9.17 11.01
N MET A 27 0.87 -8.56 11.09
CA MET A 27 1.06 -7.29 11.82
C MET A 27 0.41 -6.06 11.15
N GLY A 28 -0.16 -6.21 9.95
CA GLY A 28 -0.84 -5.11 9.26
C GLY A 28 0.08 -4.17 8.47
N LYS A 29 1.16 -4.70 7.89
CA LYS A 29 2.06 -3.95 6.95
C LYS A 29 1.29 -3.24 5.85
N THR A 30 0.26 -3.91 5.33
CA THR A 30 -0.62 -3.44 4.26
C THR A 30 -1.18 -2.05 4.55
N LEU A 31 -1.69 -1.83 5.75
CA LEU A 31 -2.23 -0.52 6.13
C LEU A 31 -1.13 0.58 6.15
N GLY A 32 0.07 0.23 6.60
CA GLY A 32 1.18 1.20 6.72
C GLY A 32 1.62 1.78 5.37
N PHE A 33 1.63 0.98 4.31
CA PHE A 33 2.00 1.48 2.98
C PHE A 33 0.83 2.04 2.19
N TRP A 34 -0.43 1.69 2.47
CA TRP A 34 -1.60 2.30 1.78
C TRP A 34 -2.02 3.65 2.35
N MET A 35 -1.74 3.91 3.62
CA MET A 35 -2.12 5.16 4.30
C MET A 35 -1.71 6.45 3.57
N PRO A 36 -0.54 6.54 2.90
CA PRO A 36 -0.17 7.71 2.11
C PRO A 36 -1.20 8.12 1.04
N LEU A 37 -1.97 7.18 0.48
CA LEU A 37 -3.02 7.49 -0.50
C LEU A 37 -4.09 8.43 0.03
N LEU A 38 -4.33 8.42 1.35
CA LEU A 38 -5.33 9.28 1.98
C LEU A 38 -4.90 10.76 2.04
N PHE A 39 -3.61 11.04 1.86
CA PHE A 39 -3.04 12.39 2.02
C PHE A 39 -2.44 12.93 0.71
N ARG A 40 -2.57 12.18 -0.40
CA ARG A 40 -2.16 12.60 -1.74
C ARG A 40 -3.29 12.30 -2.72
N PRO A 41 -4.31 13.18 -2.84
CA PRO A 41 -5.52 12.93 -3.64
C PRO A 41 -5.22 12.66 -5.11
N ASP A 42 -4.19 13.33 -5.66
CA ASP A 42 -3.72 13.14 -7.04
C ASP A 42 -2.54 12.14 -7.15
N GLY A 43 -2.15 11.53 -6.03
CA GLY A 43 -1.03 10.61 -5.96
C GLY A 43 -1.38 9.25 -6.53
N ILE A 44 -0.43 8.66 -7.26
CA ILE A 44 -0.51 7.27 -7.73
C ILE A 44 0.51 6.45 -6.95
N GLN A 45 0.07 5.31 -6.41
CA GLN A 45 0.96 4.35 -5.75
C GLN A 45 1.04 3.06 -6.55
N MET A 46 2.25 2.72 -6.97
CA MET A 46 2.53 1.45 -7.64
C MET A 46 3.03 0.43 -6.62
N VAL A 47 2.45 -0.77 -6.65
CA VAL A 47 2.83 -1.86 -5.75
C VAL A 47 3.13 -3.09 -6.57
N VAL A 48 4.36 -3.59 -6.45
CA VAL A 48 4.80 -4.83 -7.08
C VAL A 48 4.59 -5.97 -6.10
N THR A 49 3.79 -6.96 -6.49
CA THR A 49 3.53 -8.16 -5.70
C THR A 49 4.01 -9.40 -6.46
N PRO A 50 4.61 -10.39 -5.77
CA PRO A 50 5.12 -11.59 -6.43
C PRO A 50 4.03 -12.56 -6.92
N LEU A 51 2.77 -12.37 -6.53
CA LEU A 51 1.65 -13.26 -6.89
C LEU A 51 0.46 -12.44 -7.41
N ASN A 52 -0.10 -12.84 -8.56
CA ASN A 52 -1.27 -12.20 -9.18
C ASN A 52 -2.47 -12.12 -8.22
N LEU A 53 -2.68 -13.18 -7.42
CA LEU A 53 -3.76 -13.25 -6.44
C LEU A 53 -3.68 -12.12 -5.42
N LEU A 54 -2.47 -11.74 -4.99
CA LEU A 54 -2.27 -10.64 -4.03
C LEU A 54 -2.66 -9.29 -4.63
N GLY A 55 -2.34 -9.07 -5.92
CA GLY A 55 -2.78 -7.89 -6.66
C GLY A 55 -4.30 -7.75 -6.64
N LYS A 56 -5.02 -8.81 -7.03
CA LYS A 56 -6.49 -8.84 -7.04
C LYS A 56 -7.10 -8.60 -5.66
N GLN A 57 -6.54 -9.22 -4.61
CA GLN A 57 -6.99 -9.04 -3.23
C GLN A 57 -6.78 -7.59 -2.74
N ASN A 58 -5.65 -6.98 -3.08
CA ASN A 58 -5.36 -5.59 -2.75
C ASN A 58 -6.32 -4.63 -3.46
N ALA A 59 -6.54 -4.80 -4.77
CA ALA A 59 -7.46 -3.97 -5.53
C ALA A 59 -8.90 -4.06 -4.98
N THR A 60 -9.35 -5.27 -4.64
CA THR A 60 -10.66 -5.49 -4.00
C THR A 60 -10.78 -4.79 -2.65
N SER A 61 -9.72 -4.84 -1.83
CA SER A 61 -9.70 -4.21 -0.51
C SER A 61 -9.71 -2.68 -0.61
N LEU A 62 -8.99 -2.11 -1.58
CA LEU A 62 -8.99 -0.67 -1.85
C LEU A 62 -10.35 -0.20 -2.39
N ALA A 63 -10.97 -0.97 -3.29
CA ALA A 63 -12.30 -0.65 -3.79
C ALA A 63 -13.35 -0.57 -2.67
N LYS A 64 -13.30 -1.50 -1.70
CA LYS A 64 -14.15 -1.47 -0.49
C LYS A 64 -13.91 -0.22 0.37
N ALA A 65 -12.72 0.36 0.31
CA ALA A 65 -12.38 1.62 0.98
C ALA A 65 -12.69 2.86 0.15
N GLY A 66 -13.32 2.72 -1.03
CA GLY A 66 -13.61 3.84 -1.93
C GLY A 66 -12.40 4.33 -2.73
N ILE A 67 -11.29 3.59 -2.73
CA ILE A 67 -10.05 3.94 -3.43
C ILE A 67 -10.00 3.17 -4.75
N ARG A 68 -9.86 3.89 -5.87
CA ARG A 68 -9.71 3.29 -7.19
C ARG A 68 -8.36 2.59 -7.30
N ALA A 69 -8.36 1.32 -7.70
CA ALA A 69 -7.16 0.52 -7.89
C ALA A 69 -7.32 -0.39 -9.12
N ILE A 70 -6.22 -0.60 -9.84
CA ILE A 70 -6.14 -1.53 -10.97
C ILE A 70 -5.04 -2.56 -10.69
N THR A 71 -5.25 -3.80 -11.13
CA THR A 71 -4.21 -4.83 -11.11
C THR A 71 -3.77 -5.10 -12.53
N ILE A 72 -2.45 -5.16 -12.75
CA ILE A 72 -1.84 -5.50 -14.03
C ILE A 72 -1.07 -6.80 -13.83
N SER A 73 -1.39 -7.82 -14.62
CA SER A 73 -0.73 -9.13 -14.57
C SER A 73 -0.71 -9.74 -15.97
N SER A 74 0.27 -10.60 -16.24
CA SER A 74 0.41 -11.31 -17.53
C SER A 74 -0.56 -12.49 -17.68
N GLU A 75 -1.77 -12.39 -17.13
CA GLU A 75 -2.75 -13.47 -17.27
C GLU A 75 -3.21 -13.53 -18.74
N THR A 76 -2.90 -14.65 -19.39
CA THR A 76 -3.46 -15.05 -20.69
C THR A 76 -4.87 -15.58 -20.51
#